data_AF-A0A401GUL6-F1
#
_entry.id   AF-A0A401GUL6-F1
#
_cell.length_a   1.000
_cell.length_b   1.000
_cell.length_c   1.000
_cell.angle_alpha   90.00
_cell.angle_beta   90.00
_cell.angle_gamma   90.00
#
_symmetry.space_group_name_H-M   'P 1'
#
loop_
_entity.id
_entity.type
_entity.pdbx_description
1 polymer ?
#
loop_
_entity_poly.entity_id
_entity_poly.type
_entity_poly.pdbx_seq_one_letter_code
_entity_poly.pdbx_strand_id
1 'polypeptide(L)'
;MSKTSVPLKDLVVGDIIYANIIIDKADMADPNSKSGTAKNIKAGKPVRRLCVVLVAGSSSVVVTYLATFNQSKTLPASFTDKSYWYPVSPATKEGTLDPLPSLNGTAQWVSLRKKQTVTEDPVEKVTEKFSAASVKLILAAMKA
;
A
#
# COMPACT_ATOMS: atom_id res chain seq x y z
N MET A 1 -8.79 -7.08 -10.98
CA MET A 1 -9.28 -7.35 -9.62
C MET A 1 -10.74 -6.97 -9.56
N SER A 2 -11.61 -7.90 -9.18
CA SER A 2 -13.02 -7.59 -8.94
C SER A 2 -13.14 -6.70 -7.69
N LYS A 3 -14.11 -5.78 -7.69
CA LYS A 3 -14.31 -4.83 -6.59
C LYS A 3 -15.77 -4.78 -6.14
N THR A 4 -15.97 -4.56 -4.85
CA THR A 4 -17.28 -4.44 -4.23
C THR A 4 -17.27 -3.30 -3.23
N SER A 5 -18.34 -2.49 -3.22
CA SER A 5 -18.53 -1.45 -2.19
C SER A 5 -18.96 -2.12 -0.88
N VAL A 6 -18.19 -1.92 0.19
CA VAL A 6 -18.43 -2.51 1.51
C VAL A 6 -18.34 -1.44 2.59
N PRO A 7 -19.14 -1.54 3.67
CA PRO A 7 -19.01 -0.61 4.78
C PRO A 7 -17.77 -0.93 5.62
N LEU A 8 -17.19 0.07 6.29
CA LEU A 8 -15.96 -0.08 7.08
C LEU A 8 -16.06 -1.17 8.16
N LYS A 9 -17.22 -1.29 8.80
CA LYS A 9 -17.49 -2.31 9.83
C LYS A 9 -17.37 -3.76 9.34
N ASP A 10 -17.46 -3.99 8.02
CA ASP A 10 -17.38 -5.33 7.42
C ASP A 10 -15.96 -5.66 6.95
N LEU A 11 -15.02 -4.71 7.08
CA LEU A 11 -13.61 -4.93 6.76
C LEU A 11 -12.93 -5.74 7.85
N VAL A 12 -12.03 -6.63 7.41
CA VAL A 12 -11.16 -7.40 8.31
C VAL A 12 -9.69 -7.12 8.01
N VAL A 13 -8.83 -7.43 8.97
CA VAL A 13 -7.38 -7.33 8.81
C VAL A 13 -6.92 -8.14 7.59
N GLY A 14 -6.13 -7.51 6.73
CA GLY A 14 -5.61 -8.08 5.49
C GLY A 14 -6.44 -7.78 4.25
N ASP A 15 -7.69 -7.31 4.40
CA ASP A 15 -8.47 -6.83 3.26
C ASP A 15 -7.74 -5.72 2.52
N ILE A 16 -7.93 -5.66 1.20
CA ILE A 16 -7.37 -4.63 0.35
C ILE A 16 -8.50 -3.74 -0.15
N ILE A 17 -8.34 -2.43 0.01
CA ILE A 17 -9.33 -1.42 -0.34
C ILE A 17 -8.73 -0.31 -1.19
N TYR A 18 -9.53 0.37 -2.00
CA TYR A 18 -9.17 1.67 -2.54
C TYR A 18 -9.50 2.75 -1.52
N ALA A 19 -8.50 3.57 -1.16
CA ALA A 19 -8.67 4.71 -0.27
C ALA A 19 -7.89 5.92 -0.78
N ASN A 20 -8.38 7.12 -0.43
CA ASN A 20 -7.67 8.38 -0.64
C ASN A 20 -6.65 8.58 0.48
N ILE A 21 -5.36 8.46 0.17
CA ILE A 21 -4.29 8.53 1.16
C ILE A 21 -3.21 9.54 0.77
N ILE A 22 -2.53 10.11 1.76
CA ILE A 22 -1.41 11.02 1.53
C ILE A 22 -0.15 10.16 1.30
N ILE A 23 0.42 10.23 0.10
CA ILE A 23 1.67 9.54 -0.22
C ILE A 23 2.83 10.45 0.18
N ASP A 24 3.86 9.89 0.79
CA ASP A 24 5.06 10.64 1.13
C ASP A 24 5.84 11.03 -0.14
N LYS A 25 6.44 12.22 -0.15
CA LYS A 25 7.24 12.69 -1.29
C LYS A 25 8.46 11.81 -1.53
N ALA A 26 9.02 11.20 -0.48
CA ALA A 26 10.13 10.25 -0.58
C ALA A 26 9.75 8.94 -1.29
N ASP A 27 8.45 8.64 -1.39
CA ASP A 27 7.93 7.45 -2.04
C ASP A 27 7.59 7.68 -3.53
N MET A 28 7.98 8.84 -4.08
CA MET A 28 7.86 9.14 -5.50
C MET A 28 8.97 8.48 -6.31
N ALA A 29 8.61 7.52 -7.15
CA ALA A 29 9.54 6.86 -8.08
C ALA A 29 10.25 7.83 -9.03
N ASP A 30 9.56 8.89 -9.48
CA ASP A 30 10.13 9.97 -10.27
C ASP A 30 9.80 11.32 -9.61
N PRO A 31 10.74 11.91 -8.85
CA PRO A 31 10.56 13.23 -8.25
C PRO A 31 10.32 14.35 -9.27
N ASN A 32 10.73 14.17 -10.53
CA ASN A 32 10.56 15.16 -11.60
C ASN A 32 9.25 15.01 -12.37
N SER A 33 8.46 13.97 -12.09
CA SER A 33 7.19 13.72 -12.76
C SER A 33 6.25 14.91 -12.69
N LYS A 34 5.61 15.20 -13.83
CA LYS A 34 4.64 16.30 -14.01
C LYS A 34 3.19 15.81 -14.08
N SER A 35 2.96 14.51 -13.88
CA SER A 35 1.62 13.91 -13.89
C SER A 35 0.71 14.55 -12.83
N GLY A 36 -0.61 14.51 -13.05
CA GLY A 36 -1.58 15.02 -12.07
C GLY A 36 -1.43 14.36 -10.69
N THR A 37 -1.15 13.05 -10.68
CA THR A 37 -0.85 12.32 -9.44
C THR A 37 0.43 12.84 -8.78
N ALA A 38 1.53 13.00 -9.52
CA ALA A 38 2.77 13.55 -8.96
C ALA A 38 2.58 14.96 -8.39
N LYS A 39 1.78 15.82 -9.04
CA LYS A 39 1.41 17.14 -8.52
C LYS A 39 0.65 17.03 -7.19
N ASN A 40 -0.32 16.13 -7.09
CA ASN A 40 -1.06 15.90 -5.84
C ASN A 40 -0.14 15.42 -4.70
N ILE A 41 0.76 14.47 -4.98
CA ILE A 41 1.73 13.99 -3.98
C ILE A 41 2.64 15.13 -3.51
N LYS A 42 3.22 15.90 -4.44
CA LYS A 42 4.07 17.07 -4.11
C LYS A 42 3.33 18.14 -3.30
N ALA A 43 2.03 18.29 -3.52
CA ALA A 43 1.16 19.20 -2.78
C ALA A 43 0.62 18.61 -1.46
N GLY A 44 0.94 17.35 -1.11
CA GLY A 44 0.41 16.67 0.08
C GLY A 44 -1.08 16.36 0.01
N LYS A 45 -1.66 16.33 -1.19
CA LYS A 45 -3.09 16.03 -1.39
C LYS A 45 -3.31 14.52 -1.41
N PRO A 46 -4.46 14.04 -0.90
CA PRO A 46 -4.82 12.63 -0.99
C PRO A 46 -4.83 12.14 -2.45
N VAL A 47 -4.34 10.92 -2.63
CA VAL A 47 -4.34 10.21 -3.91
C VAL A 47 -4.95 8.84 -3.70
N ARG A 48 -5.85 8.45 -4.62
CA ARG A 48 -6.48 7.14 -4.58
C ARG A 48 -5.46 6.02 -4.82
N ARG A 49 -5.36 5.08 -3.87
CA ARG A 49 -4.46 3.92 -3.91
C ARG A 49 -5.10 2.67 -3.33
N LEU A 50 -4.60 1.52 -3.76
CA LEU A 50 -4.83 0.26 -3.05
C LEU A 50 -4.11 0.32 -1.71
N CYS A 51 -4.80 -0.09 -0.65
CA CYS A 51 -4.32 -0.09 0.71
C CYS A 51 -4.69 -1.40 1.39
N VAL A 52 -3.80 -1.94 2.22
CA VAL A 52 -4.07 -3.10 3.08
C VAL A 52 -4.58 -2.63 4.43
N VAL A 53 -5.67 -3.22 4.91
CA VAL A 53 -6.20 -3.03 6.27
C VAL A 53 -5.27 -3.69 7.28
N LEU A 54 -4.62 -2.87 8.10
CA LEU A 54 -3.73 -3.28 9.18
C LEU A 54 -4.50 -3.46 10.50
N VAL A 55 -5.47 -2.59 10.75
CA VAL A 55 -6.36 -2.64 11.92
C VAL A 55 -7.79 -2.36 11.44
N ALA A 56 -8.72 -3.26 11.77
CA ALA A 56 -10.13 -3.10 11.49
C ALA A 56 -10.84 -2.32 12.62
N GLY A 57 -11.94 -1.65 12.28
CA GLY A 57 -12.77 -0.90 13.23
C GLY A 57 -14.14 -0.60 12.62
N SER A 58 -15.11 -0.22 13.46
CA SER A 58 -16.50 -0.03 13.04
C SER A 58 -16.74 1.24 12.24
N SER A 59 -16.00 2.31 12.56
CA SER A 59 -16.12 3.65 11.95
C SER A 59 -14.83 4.15 11.29
N SER A 60 -13.73 3.41 11.46
CA SER A 60 -12.45 3.72 10.85
C SER A 60 -11.59 2.47 10.75
N VAL A 61 -10.68 2.46 9.78
CA VAL A 61 -9.65 1.43 9.65
C VAL A 61 -8.27 2.06 9.54
N VAL A 62 -7.24 1.36 9.99
CA VAL A 62 -5.84 1.77 9.80
C VAL A 62 -5.26 0.98 8.64
N VAL A 63 -4.63 1.68 7.70
CA VAL A 63 -4.10 1.09 6.48
C VAL A 63 -2.67 1.54 6.19
N THR A 64 -2.01 0.80 5.30
CA THR A 64 -0.88 1.32 4.52
C THR A 64 -1.10 1.00 3.04
N TYR A 65 -0.45 1.73 2.14
CA TYR A 65 -0.71 1.65 0.71
C TYR A 65 0.25 0.73 -0.03
N LEU A 66 -0.20 0.25 -1.19
CA LEU A 66 0.56 -0.54 -2.13
C LEU A 66 1.04 0.31 -3.32
N ALA A 67 2.20 -0.03 -3.86
CA ALA A 67 2.75 0.54 -5.09
C ALA A 67 3.26 -0.58 -6.00
N THR A 68 3.09 -0.43 -7.31
CA THR A 68 3.55 -1.43 -8.31
C THR A 68 4.75 -0.96 -9.11
N PHE A 69 5.10 0.34 -9.07
CA PHE A 69 6.16 0.95 -9.87
C PHE A 69 6.17 0.50 -11.33
N ASN A 70 5.03 0.64 -12.00
CA ASN A 70 4.81 0.17 -13.37
C ASN A 70 5.01 -1.36 -13.53
N GLN A 71 4.59 -2.12 -12.52
CA GLN A 71 4.72 -3.59 -12.47
C GLN A 71 6.16 -4.10 -12.54
N SER A 72 7.13 -3.22 -12.25
CA SER A 72 8.54 -3.61 -12.15
C SER A 72 8.67 -4.73 -11.12
N LYS A 73 9.66 -5.63 -11.30
CA LYS A 73 10.04 -6.58 -10.24
C LYS A 73 11.00 -5.96 -9.23
N THR A 74 11.66 -4.87 -9.62
CA THR A 74 12.61 -4.13 -8.78
C THR A 74 12.09 -2.74 -8.44
N LEU A 75 12.49 -2.21 -7.30
CA LEU A 75 12.28 -0.84 -6.90
C LEU A 75 13.01 0.12 -7.87
N PRO A 76 12.43 1.30 -8.13
CA PRO A 76 13.10 2.37 -8.86
C PRO A 76 14.49 2.68 -8.30
N ALA A 77 15.48 2.88 -9.19
CA ALA A 77 16.85 3.23 -8.80
C ALA A 77 16.95 4.57 -8.06
N SER A 78 15.93 5.42 -8.17
CA SER A 78 15.80 6.69 -7.45
C SER A 78 15.58 6.51 -5.94
N PHE A 79 15.14 5.34 -5.48
CA PHE A 79 15.03 5.05 -4.05
C PHE A 79 16.39 4.65 -3.48
N THR A 80 17.03 5.61 -2.81
CA THR A 80 18.29 5.40 -2.09
C THR A 80 18.09 4.60 -0.80
N ASP A 81 16.95 4.79 -0.14
CA ASP A 81 16.52 3.98 1.01
C ASP A 81 15.34 3.09 0.65
N LYS A 82 15.66 1.82 0.36
CA LYS A 82 14.70 0.78 0.00
C LYS A 82 14.05 0.11 1.22
N SER A 83 14.48 0.44 2.44
CA SER A 83 13.97 -0.17 3.68
C SER A 83 12.52 0.18 3.99
N TYR A 84 11.96 1.18 3.30
CA TYR A 84 10.56 1.59 3.40
C TYR A 84 9.59 0.80 2.51
N TRP A 85 10.07 -0.25 1.83
CA TRP A 85 9.24 -1.04 0.92
C TRP A 85 9.31 -2.53 1.27
N TYR A 86 8.17 -3.12 1.63
CA TYR A 86 8.05 -4.55 1.83
C TYR A 86 7.69 -5.22 0.49
N PRO A 87 8.54 -6.09 -0.09
CA PRO A 87 8.25 -6.72 -1.36
C PRO A 87 7.09 -7.73 -1.27
N VAL A 88 6.27 -7.80 -2.32
CA VAL A 88 5.22 -8.81 -2.52
C VAL A 88 5.51 -9.52 -3.84
N SER A 89 5.59 -10.85 -3.80
CA SER A 89 5.96 -11.67 -4.97
C SER A 89 5.07 -11.35 -6.18
N PRO A 90 5.64 -11.21 -7.40
CA PRO A 90 7.02 -11.51 -7.80
C PRO A 90 8.02 -10.34 -7.68
N ALA A 91 7.77 -9.33 -6.84
CA ALA A 91 8.79 -8.33 -6.53
C ALA A 91 10.02 -8.99 -5.88
N THR A 92 11.21 -8.59 -6.31
CA THR A 92 12.48 -9.13 -5.80
C THR A 92 12.81 -8.59 -4.43
N LYS A 93 13.56 -9.38 -3.66
CA LYS A 93 14.19 -8.94 -2.42
C LYS A 93 15.28 -7.92 -2.73
N GLU A 94 15.11 -6.69 -2.28
CA GLU A 94 16.10 -5.60 -2.43
C GLU A 94 16.53 -4.99 -1.09
N GLY A 95 16.38 -5.78 -0.03
CA GLY A 95 16.75 -5.45 1.34
C GLY A 95 16.77 -6.72 2.20
N THR A 96 16.47 -6.59 3.49
CA THR A 96 16.48 -7.73 4.42
C THR A 96 15.18 -8.53 4.42
N LEU A 97 14.08 -7.93 3.95
CA LEU A 97 12.74 -8.52 4.00
C LEU A 97 12.52 -9.51 2.86
N ASP A 98 12.12 -10.74 3.19
CA ASP A 98 11.70 -11.73 2.20
C ASP A 98 10.33 -11.37 1.61
N PRO A 99 10.10 -11.54 0.29
CA PRO A 99 8.83 -11.19 -0.33
C PRO A 99 7.62 -11.89 0.30
N LEU A 100 6.56 -11.13 0.53
CA LEU A 100 5.26 -11.68 0.92
C LEU A 100 4.68 -12.53 -0.23
N PRO A 101 3.75 -13.47 0.09
CA PRO A 101 3.03 -14.23 -0.93
C PRO A 101 2.36 -13.34 -1.98
N SER A 102 2.31 -13.82 -3.22
CA SER A 102 1.70 -13.06 -4.32
C SER A 102 0.19 -12.88 -4.10
N LEU A 103 -0.31 -11.69 -4.40
CA LEU A 103 -1.75 -11.41 -4.38
C LEU A 103 -2.43 -11.78 -5.71
N ASN A 104 -1.80 -11.41 -6.83
CA ASN A 104 -2.41 -11.50 -8.17
C ASN A 104 -1.35 -11.64 -9.28
N GLY A 105 -0.15 -12.14 -8.96
CA GLY A 105 0.95 -12.27 -9.91
C GLY A 105 1.64 -10.96 -10.30
N THR A 106 1.14 -9.80 -9.85
CA THR A 106 1.76 -8.50 -10.12
C THR A 106 2.76 -8.15 -9.03
N ALA A 107 3.97 -7.75 -9.44
CA ALA A 107 4.99 -7.27 -8.52
C ALA A 107 4.52 -5.96 -7.89
N GLN A 108 4.57 -5.93 -6.56
CA GLN A 108 4.09 -4.79 -5.78
C GLN A 108 4.84 -4.72 -4.45
N TRP A 109 4.75 -3.56 -3.82
CA TRP A 109 5.40 -3.27 -2.56
C TRP A 109 4.41 -2.60 -1.62
N VAL A 110 4.48 -2.99 -0.35
CA VAL A 110 3.75 -2.33 0.73
C VAL A 110 4.64 -1.23 1.28
N SER A 111 4.12 0.01 1.36
CA SER A 111 4.86 1.09 2.02
C SER A 111 4.94 0.83 3.53
N LEU A 112 6.15 0.95 4.07
CA LEU A 112 6.45 0.80 5.49
C LEU A 112 6.61 2.14 6.20
N ARG A 113 6.43 3.25 5.48
CA ARG A 113 6.72 4.59 5.98
C ARG A 113 5.67 5.12 6.94
N LYS A 114 4.38 4.88 6.68
CA LYS A 114 3.31 5.50 7.47
C LYS A 114 2.01 4.71 7.45
N LYS A 115 1.40 4.58 8.63
CA LYS A 115 0.01 4.12 8.83
C LYS A 115 -0.95 5.31 8.67
N GLN A 116 -2.08 5.09 8.02
CA GLN A 116 -3.10 6.12 7.82
C GLN A 116 -4.47 5.61 8.23
N THR A 117 -5.23 6.47 8.91
CA THR A 117 -6.62 6.18 9.27
C THR A 117 -7.55 6.58 8.14
N VAL A 118 -8.41 5.66 7.72
CA VAL A 118 -9.46 5.88 6.72
C VAL A 118 -10.80 5.89 7.44
N THR A 119 -11.59 6.94 7.21
CA THR A 119 -12.96 7.13 7.73
C THR A 119 -13.99 7.25 6.61
N GLU A 120 -13.56 7.18 5.35
CA GLU A 120 -14.45 7.15 4.19
C GLU A 120 -15.27 5.84 4.23
N ASP A 121 -16.59 5.93 4.14
CA ASP A 121 -17.52 4.81 4.26
C ASP A 121 -18.71 5.03 3.31
N PRO A 122 -19.04 4.10 2.40
CA PRO A 122 -18.38 2.82 2.13
C PRO A 122 -17.06 2.95 1.34
N VAL A 123 -16.28 1.87 1.30
CA VAL A 123 -15.06 1.77 0.49
C VAL A 123 -15.14 0.66 -0.55
N GLU A 124 -14.39 0.81 -1.65
CA GLU A 124 -14.23 -0.27 -2.63
C GLU A 124 -13.19 -1.29 -2.13
N LYS A 125 -13.63 -2.49 -1.77
CA LYS A 125 -12.79 -3.64 -1.43
C LYS A 125 -12.53 -4.50 -2.66
N VAL A 126 -11.31 -5.03 -2.79
CA VAL A 126 -10.98 -6.06 -3.80
C VAL A 126 -11.05 -7.47 -3.20
N THR A 127 -11.14 -8.48 -4.06
CA THR A 127 -11.26 -9.88 -3.64
C THR A 127 -9.99 -10.41 -2.98
N GLU A 128 -8.83 -10.00 -3.50
CA GLU A 128 -7.52 -10.37 -2.98
C GLU A 128 -7.30 -9.77 -1.59
N LYS A 129 -6.63 -10.54 -0.72
CA LYS A 129 -6.30 -10.11 0.64
C LYS A 129 -4.96 -10.70 1.09
N PHE A 130 -4.30 -10.00 2.00
CA PHE A 130 -3.17 -10.56 2.73
C PHE A 130 -3.63 -11.54 3.79
N SER A 131 -2.81 -12.55 4.07
CA SER A 131 -2.98 -13.40 5.24
C SER A 131 -2.71 -12.61 6.52
N ALA A 132 -3.30 -13.03 7.64
CA ALA A 132 -3.00 -12.43 8.95
C ALA A 132 -1.50 -12.51 9.30
N ALA A 133 -0.80 -13.58 8.87
CA ALA A 133 0.64 -13.71 9.04
C ALA A 133 1.41 -12.65 8.26
N SER A 134 1.04 -12.42 7.00
CA SER A 134 1.62 -11.35 6.17
C SER A 134 1.39 -9.97 6.77
N VAL A 135 0.19 -9.69 7.30
CA VAL A 135 -0.08 -8.40 7.97
C VAL A 135 0.74 -8.23 9.23
N LYS A 136 0.94 -9.28 10.04
CA LYS A 136 1.85 -9.23 11.20
C LYS A 136 3.28 -8.88 10.80
N LEU A 137 3.78 -9.46 9.69
CA LEU A 137 5.10 -9.13 9.15
C LEU A 137 5.18 -7.67 8.68
N ILE A 138 4.16 -7.18 7.97
CA ILE A 138 4.07 -5.76 7.56
C ILE A 138 4.12 -4.86 8.80
N LEU A 139 3.27 -5.13 9.79
CA LEU A 139 3.20 -4.35 11.03
C LEU A 139 4.52 -4.33 11.79
N ALA A 140 5.22 -5.47 11.88
CA ALA A 140 6.52 -5.57 12.54
C ALA A 140 7.64 -4.83 11.77
N ALA A 141 7.54 -4.74 10.44
CA ALA A 141 8.51 -4.07 9.60
C ALA A 141 8.28 -2.55 9.46
N MET A 142 7.09 -2.07 9.82
CA MET A 142 6.74 -0.65 9.73
C MET A 142 7.70 0.24 10.53
N LYS A 143 8.08 1.37 9.94
CA LYS A 143 9.06 2.32 10.49
C LYS A 143 8.44 3.51 11.22
N ALA A 144 7.11 3.55 11.31
CA ALA A 144 6.30 4.53 12.03
C ALA A 144 5.10 3.88 12.72
#